data_AF-A0A2S5R2E2-F1
#
_entry.id   AF-A0A2S5R2E2-F1
#
_cell.length_a   1.000
_cell.length_b   1.000
_cell.length_c   1.000
_cell.angle_alpha   90.00
_cell.angle_beta   90.00
_cell.angle_gamma   90.00
#
_symmetry.space_group_name_H-M   'P 1'
#
loop_
_entity.id
_entity.type
_entity.pdbx_description
1 polymer ?
#
loop_
_entity_poly.entity_id
_entity_poly.type
_entity_poly.pdbx_seq_one_letter_code
_entity_poly.pdbx_strand_id
1 'polypeptide(L)' 'MNRGKGVTLIELIIVMAIIGIIAAIGMPLLTGGSSTIVENLQRGGTICKAGMVFSVDANGYQQQVIGPNGGGVTCQ' A
#
# COMPACT_ATOMS: atom_id res chain seq x y z
N MET A 1 -17.30 50.46 -14.48
CA MET A 1 -17.64 49.35 -13.55
C MET A 1 -17.31 48.05 -14.25
N ASN A 2 -16.13 47.47 -14.00
CA ASN A 2 -15.80 46.15 -14.53
C ASN A 2 -16.70 45.16 -13.81
N ARG A 3 -17.70 44.61 -14.53
CA ARG A 3 -18.53 43.50 -14.06
C ARG A 3 -17.59 42.32 -13.80
N GLY A 4 -17.13 42.22 -12.56
CA GLY A 4 -16.37 41.08 -12.07
C GLY A 4 -17.20 39.84 -12.35
N LYS A 5 -16.67 38.96 -13.19
CA LYS A 5 -17.25 37.65 -13.47
C LYS A 5 -17.23 36.88 -12.16
N GLY A 6 -18.37 36.85 -11.47
CA GLY A 6 -18.54 36.03 -10.27
C GLY A 6 -18.55 34.55 -10.67
N VAL A 7 -17.83 33.73 -9.92
CA VAL A 7 -17.87 32.27 -10.06
C VAL A 7 -19.25 31.78 -9.66
N THR A 8 -19.85 30.91 -10.46
CA THR A 8 -21.15 30.34 -10.12
C THR A 8 -21.00 29.22 -9.09
N LEU A 9 -22.05 28.97 -8.29
CA LEU A 9 -22.02 27.92 -7.27
C LEU A 9 -21.78 26.53 -7.91
N ILE A 10 -22.38 26.29 -9.07
CA ILE A 10 -22.19 25.05 -9.83
C ILE A 10 -20.76 24.91 -10.38
N GLU A 11 -20.15 26.00 -10.83
CA GLU A 11 -18.77 26.00 -11.30
C GLU A 11 -17.80 25.63 -10.18
N LEU A 12 -18.02 26.14 -8.97
CA LEU A 12 -17.22 25.76 -7.81
C LEU A 12 -17.41 24.28 -7.42
N ILE A 13 -18.64 23.76 -7.49
CA ILE A 13 -18.92 22.35 -7.22
C ILE A 13 -18.20 21.43 -8.22
N ILE A 14 -18.23 21.76 -9.51
CA ILE A 14 -17.56 20.97 -10.56
C ILE A 14 -16.04 20.99 -10.35
N VAL A 15 -15.46 22.15 -10.03
CA VAL A 15 -14.02 22.27 -9.76
C VAL A 15 -13.62 21.39 -8.56
N MET A 16 -14.38 21.43 -7.47
CA MET A 16 -14.10 20.60 -6.29
C MET A 16 -14.24 19.10 -6.59
N ALA A 17 -15.20 18.71 -7.43
CA ALA A 17 -15.34 17.33 -7.89
C ALA A 17 -14.12 16.84 -8.68
N ILE A 18 -13.61 17.67 -9.62
CA ILE A 18 -12.42 17.33 -10.41
C ILE A 18 -11.18 17.23 -9.51
N ILE A 19 -10.98 18.19 -8.61
CA ILE A 19 -9.85 18.19 -7.66
C ILE A 19 -9.91 16.94 -6.77
N GLY A 20 -11.09 16.55 -6.29
CA GLY A 20 -11.29 15.35 -5.47
C GLY A 20 -10.91 14.06 -6.21
N ILE A 21 -11.30 13.92 -7.48
CA ILE A 21 -10.94 12.75 -8.31
C ILE A 21 -9.43 12.68 -8.52
N ILE A 22 -8.80 13.81 -8.89
CA ILE A 22 -7.34 13.86 -9.12
C ILE A 22 -6.59 13.56 -7.82
N ALA A 23 -7.03 14.10 -6.69
CA ALA A 23 -6.42 13.83 -5.38
C ALA A 23 -6.56 12.36 -4.99
N ALA A 24 -7.72 11.74 -5.21
CA ALA A 24 -7.96 10.33 -4.90
C ALA A 24 -7.04 9.38 -5.69
N ILE A 25 -6.79 9.68 -6.97
CA ILE A 25 -5.89 8.89 -7.82
C ILE A 25 -4.41 9.22 -7.55
N GLY A 26 -4.10 10.49 -7.27
CA GLY A 26 -2.74 10.99 -7.07
C GLY A 26 -2.14 10.67 -5.71
N MET A 27 -2.96 10.63 -4.64
CA MET A 27 -2.49 10.32 -3.28
C MET A 27 -1.72 9.00 -3.16
N PRO A 28 -2.21 7.84 -3.65
CA PRO A 28 -1.47 6.57 -3.52
C PRO A 28 -0.12 6.57 -4.24
N LEU A 29 0.07 7.42 -5.27
CA LEU A 29 1.34 7.58 -5.98
C LEU A 29 2.34 8.41 -5.16
N LEU A 30 1.87 9.42 -4.43
CA LEU A 30 2.70 10.30 -3.61
C LEU A 30 3.02 9.71 -2.23
N THR A 31 2.10 8.94 -1.65
CA THR A 31 2.30 8.25 -0.37
C THR A 31 3.04 6.93 -0.51
N GLY A 32 3.55 6.63 -1.71
CA GLY A 32 4.31 5.42 -2.00
C GLY A 32 3.54 4.18 -1.55
N GLY A 33 2.33 3.97 -2.07
CA GLY A 33 1.49 2.78 -1.87
C GLY A 33 1.81 2.05 -0.57
N SER A 34 1.44 2.64 0.57
CA SER A 34 1.83 2.24 1.93
C SER A 34 1.56 0.77 2.20
N SER A 35 2.50 -0.04 1.74
CA SER A 35 2.61 -1.45 1.93
C SER A 35 3.95 -1.60 2.63
N THR A 36 4.03 -1.11 3.85
CA THR A 36 5.05 -1.56 4.81
C THR A 36 5.05 -3.09 4.98
N ILE A 37 4.01 -3.75 4.44
CA ILE A 37 3.91 -5.21 4.23
C ILE A 37 4.77 -5.71 3.04
N VAL A 38 4.98 -4.91 1.98
CA VAL A 38 5.68 -5.33 0.73
C VAL A 38 7.16 -4.94 0.72
N GLU A 39 7.55 -3.83 1.34
CA GLU A 39 8.97 -3.40 1.36
C GLU A 39 9.88 -4.41 2.10
N ASN A 40 9.33 -5.15 3.07
CA ASN A 40 10.04 -6.24 3.75
C ASN A 40 9.87 -7.61 3.06
N LEU A 41 8.96 -7.73 2.09
CA LEU A 41 8.70 -8.96 1.33
C LEU A 41 9.61 -9.07 0.10
N GLN A 42 9.83 -7.95 -0.61
CA GLN A 42 10.64 -7.94 -1.82
C GLN A 42 12.13 -8.21 -1.60
N ARG A 43 12.60 -8.20 -0.34
CA ARG A 43 13.97 -8.60 0.03
C ARG A 43 14.10 -10.07 0.47
N GLY A 44 13.07 -10.91 0.26
CA GLY A 44 13.12 -12.29 0.70
C GLY A 44 13.23 -12.40 2.22
N GLY A 45 12.49 -11.55 2.94
CA GLY A 45 12.45 -11.56 4.40
C GLY A 45 11.71 -12.80 4.92
N THR A 46 12.19 -13.35 6.02
CA THR A 46 11.44 -14.34 6.79
C THR A 46 10.52 -13.64 7.78
N ILE A 47 9.27 -14.06 7.86
CA ILE A 47 8.28 -13.57 8.83
C ILE A 47 8.02 -14.62 9.91
N CYS A 48 7.56 -14.16 11.07
CA CYS A 48 7.14 -15.01 12.18
C CYS A 48 5.62 -15.09 12.27
N LYS A 49 5.06 -16.29 12.13
CA LYS A 49 3.61 -16.52 12.24
C LYS A 49 3.36 -17.75 13.10
N ALA A 50 2.52 -17.61 14.13
CA ALA A 50 2.23 -18.68 15.08
C ALA A 50 3.50 -19.36 15.67
N GLY A 51 4.56 -18.58 15.91
CA GLY A 51 5.84 -19.07 16.46
C GLY A 51 6.77 -19.77 15.47
N MET A 52 6.40 -19.84 14.18
CA MET A 52 7.20 -20.48 13.12
C MET A 52 7.68 -19.45 12.09
N VAL A 53 8.81 -19.74 11.46
CA VAL A 53 9.45 -18.95 10.41
C VAL A 53 8.85 -19.32 9.06
N PHE A 54 8.39 -18.31 8.32
CA PHE A 54 7.93 -18.44 6.94
C PHE A 54 8.77 -17.53 6.05
N SER A 55 9.29 -18.05 4.94
CA SER A 55 9.82 -17.22 3.87
C SER A 55 8.66 -16.74 2.99
N VAL A 56 8.80 -15.55 2.40
CA VAL A 56 7.81 -15.05 1.45
C VAL A 56 8.49 -14.78 0.12
N ASP A 57 7.90 -15.31 -0.96
CA ASP A 57 8.44 -15.14 -2.29
C ASP A 57 8.12 -13.76 -2.90
N ALA A 58 8.69 -13.48 -4.07
CA ALA A 58 8.47 -12.22 -4.79
C ALA A 58 7.02 -12.02 -5.27
N ASN A 59 6.19 -13.08 -5.24
CA ASN A 59 4.77 -13.06 -5.59
C ASN A 59 3.87 -12.94 -4.34
N GLY A 60 4.44 -12.94 -3.13
CA GLY A 60 3.72 -12.82 -1.86
C GLY A 60 3.25 -14.15 -1.24
N TYR A 61 3.66 -15.31 -1.78
CA TYR A 61 3.30 -16.60 -1.19
C TYR A 61 4.22 -16.96 -0.01
N GLN A 62 3.59 -17.37 1.09
CA GLN A 62 4.27 -17.77 2.31
C GLN A 62 4.62 -19.26 2.26
N GLN A 63 5.89 -19.59 2.48
CA GLN A 63 6.36 -20.97 2.59
C GLN A 63 7.01 -21.19 3.94
N GLN A 64 6.67 -22.28 4.61
CA GLN A 64 7.25 -22.61 5.91
C GLN A 64 8.70 -23.05 5.73
N VAL A 65 9.61 -22.43 6.49
CA VAL A 65 11.00 -22.88 6.49
C VAL A 65 11.08 -24.16 7.31
N ILE A 66 11.55 -25.24 6.67
CA ILE A 66 11.63 -26.57 7.25
C ILE A 66 13.05 -26.81 7.76
N GLY A 67 13.17 -27.22 9.01
CA GLY A 67 14.42 -27.58 9.65
C GLY A 67 14.91 -28.97 9.24
N PRO A 68 16.15 -29.34 9.64
CA PRO A 68 16.79 -30.60 9.24
C PRO A 68 16.05 -31.88 9.68
N ASN A 69 15.14 -31.76 10.66
CA ASN A 69 14.32 -32.86 11.15
C ASN A 69 12.91 -32.91 10.54
N GLY A 70 12.65 -32.13 9.48
CA GLY A 70 11.34 -32.07 8.81
C GLY A 70 10.27 -31.24 9.54
N GLY A 71 10.58 -30.69 10.72
CA GLY A 71 9.71 -29.76 11.45
C GLY A 71 9.89 -28.30 11.02
N GLY A 72 8.96 -27.42 11.39
CA GLY A 72 9.08 -25.98 11.18
C GLY A 72 10.20 -25.34 12.00
N VAL A 73 10.93 -24.40 11.42
CA VAL A 73 11.86 -23.55 12.19
C VAL A 73 11.04 -22.59 13.05
N THR A 74 11.33 -22.53 14.34
CA THR A 74 10.67 -21.60 15.26
C THR A 74 11.35 -20.24 15.25
N CYS A 75 10.57 -19.20 15.47
CA CYS A 75 11.14 -17.87 15.75
C CYS A 75 11.78 -17.89 17.13
N GLN A 76 13.02 -17.40 17.24
CA GLN A 76 13.69 -17.17 18.52
C GLN A 76 13.28 -15.84 19.13
#